data_AF-D4MW05-F1
#
_entry.id   AF-D4MW05-F1
#
_cell.length_a   1.000
_cell.length_b   1.000
_cell.length_c   1.000
_cell.angle_alpha   90.00
_cell.angle_beta   90.00
_cell.angle_gamma   90.00
#
_symmetry.space_group_name_H-M   'P 1'
#
loop_
_entity.id
_entity.type
_entity.pdbx_description
1 polymer ?
#
loop_
_entity_poly.entity_id
_entity_poly.type
_entity_poly.pdbx_seq_one_letter_code
_entity_poly.pdbx_strand_id
1 'polypeptide(L)' 'MKKLENFSNCLNVLKNADFDLADNNDIYRTGVIGQFNLTIELAWKALQEIKEN' A
#
# COMPACT_ATOMS: atom_id res chain seq x y z
N MET A 1 -6.89 -10.48 12.31
CA MET A 1 -6.07 -9.24 12.37
C MET A 1 -4.87 -9.23 11.43
N LYS A 2 -4.39 -10.38 10.93
CA LYS A 2 -3.25 -10.46 10.00
C LYS A 2 -3.41 -9.60 8.74
N LYS A 3 -4.62 -9.44 8.18
CA LYS A 3 -4.80 -8.56 7.01
C LYS A 3 -4.66 -7.08 7.36
N LEU A 4 -5.06 -6.67 8.57
CA LEU A 4 -4.87 -5.31 9.06
C LEU A 4 -3.38 -4.99 9.27
N GLU A 5 -2.60 -5.95 9.77
CA GLU A 5 -1.14 -5.83 9.87
C GLU A 5 -0.49 -5.70 8.47
N ASN A 6 -0.90 -6.54 7.52
CA ASN A 6 -0.40 -6.47 6.14
C ASN A 6 -0.71 -5.12 5.48
N PHE A 7 -1.94 -4.62 5.66
CA PHE A 7 -2.34 -3.29 5.21
C PHE A 7 -1.46 -2.21 5.85
N SER A 8 -1.27 -2.25 7.18
CA SER A 8 -0.48 -1.26 7.91
C SER A 8 0.98 -1.23 7.46
N ASN A 9 1.57 -2.40 7.20
CA ASN A 9 2.93 -2.51 6.66
C ASN A 9 3.02 -1.90 5.26
N CYS A 10 2.07 -2.21 4.37
CA CYS A 10 2.05 -1.64 3.02
C CYS A 10 1.82 -0.11 3.02
N LEU A 11 0.94 0.37 3.89
CA LEU A 11 0.71 1.80 4.06
C LEU A 11 1.97 2.51 4.58
N ASN A 12 2.73 1.88 5.49
CA ASN A 12 3.98 2.45 5.98
C ASN A 12 5.03 2.55 4.86
N VAL A 13 5.14 1.56 3.97
CA VAL A 13 6.02 1.67 2.80
C VAL A 13 5.59 2.82 1.90
N LEU A 14 4.29 2.93 1.59
CA LEU A 14 3.76 3.98 0.73
C LEU A 14 3.95 5.39 1.30
N LYS A 15 3.72 5.56 2.61
CA LYS A 15 3.87 6.84 3.31
C LYS A 15 5.32 7.34 3.32
N ASN A 16 6.28 6.41 3.31
CA ASN A 16 7.71 6.72 3.32
C ASN A 16 8.34 6.63 1.91
N ALA A 17 7.53 6.49 0.86
CA ALA A 17 8.04 6.55 -0.51
C ALA A 17 8.59 7.95 -0.82
N ASP A 18 9.66 8.00 -1.61
CA ASP A 18 10.27 9.24 -2.06
C ASP A 18 9.53 9.76 -3.31
N PHE A 19 8.57 10.66 -3.11
CA PHE A 19 7.78 11.20 -4.21
C PHE A 19 8.56 12.15 -5.13
N ASP A 20 9.62 12.78 -4.64
CA ASP A 20 10.49 13.63 -5.46
C ASP A 20 11.31 12.76 -6.44
N LEU A 21 11.79 11.60 -5.98
CA LEU A 21 12.41 10.61 -6.86
C LEU A 21 11.39 10.01 -7.84
N ALA A 22 10.16 9.73 -7.41
CA ALA A 22 9.11 9.21 -8.29
C ALA A 22 8.73 10.20 -9.41
N ASP A 23 8.84 11.50 -9.19
CA ASP A 23 8.59 12.51 -10.21
C ASP A 23 9.57 12.36 -11.40
N ASN A 24 10.83 12.06 -11.12
CA ASN A 24 11.91 12.07 -12.12
C ASN A 24 12.45 10.68 -12.52
N ASN A 25 11.99 9.60 -11.88
CA ASN A 25 12.44 8.23 -12.17
C ASN A 25 11.26 7.29 -12.46
N ASP A 26 11.10 6.93 -13.74
CA ASP A 26 9.98 6.12 -14.24
C ASP A 26 9.87 4.73 -13.59
N ILE A 27 11.02 4.09 -13.33
CA ILE A 27 11.05 2.76 -12.70
C ILE A 27 10.60 2.87 -11.24
N TYR A 28 11.14 3.86 -10.53
CA TYR A 28 10.76 4.10 -9.14
C TYR A 28 9.26 4.46 -9.03
N ARG A 29 8.77 5.35 -9.91
CA ARG A 29 7.36 5.72 -10.00
C ARG A 29 6.45 4.51 -10.22
N THR A 30 6.86 3.59 -11.12
CA THR A 30 6.13 2.33 -11.34
C THR A 30 6.03 1.52 -10.05
N GLY A 31 7.09 1.46 -9.26
CA GLY A 31 7.09 0.84 -7.93
C GLY A 31 6.12 1.50 -6.95
N VAL A 32 6.12 2.83 -6.86
CA VAL A 32 5.21 3.60 -5.99
C VAL A 32 3.74 3.40 -6.38
N ILE A 33 3.43 3.39 -7.69
CA ILE A 33 2.07 3.09 -8.19
C ILE A 33 1.65 1.67 -7.81
N GLY A 34 2.54 0.69 -7.95
CA GLY A 34 2.29 -0.69 -7.51
C GLY A 34 1.98 -0.78 -6.01
N GLN A 35 2.78 -0.09 -5.19
CA GLN A 35 2.59 -0.04 -3.74
C GLN A 35 1.26 0.63 -3.36
N PHE A 36 0.86 1.69 -4.07
CA PHE A 36 -0.43 2.35 -3.89
C PHE A 36 -1.60 1.39 -4.17
N ASN A 37 -1.57 0.69 -5.30
CA ASN A 37 -2.59 -0.28 -5.66
C ASN A 37 -2.71 -1.41 -4.64
N LEU A 38 -1.57 -1.98 -4.21
CA LEU A 38 -1.52 -3.02 -3.18
C LEU A 38 -2.11 -2.53 -1.85
N THR A 39 -1.79 -1.29 -1.45
CA THR A 39 -2.27 -0.71 -0.20
C THR A 39 -3.80 -0.60 -0.19
N ILE A 40 -4.42 -0.16 -1.29
CA ILE A 40 -5.89 -0.12 -1.42
C ILE A 40 -6.49 -1.52 -1.40
N GLU A 41 -5.86 -2.48 -2.10
CA GLU A 41 -6.33 -3.85 -2.14
C GLU A 41 -6.38 -4.48 -0.73
N LEU A 42 -5.32 -4.26 0.06
CA LEU A 42 -5.26 -4.75 1.43
C LEU A 42 -6.21 -4.01 2.37
N ALA A 43 -6.47 -2.72 2.13
CA ALA A 43 -7.41 -1.94 2.94
C ALA A 43 -8.82 -2.55 2.91
N TRP A 44 -9.37 -2.83 1.72
CA TRP A 44 -10.72 -3.40 1.63
C TRP A 44 -10.76 -4.86 2.11
N LYS A 45 -9.71 -5.65 1.86
CA LYS A 45 -9.60 -7.02 2.39
C LYS A 45 -9.54 -7.06 3.92
N ALA A 46 -8.89 -6.09 4.56
CA ALA A 46 -8.86 -5.95 6.01
C ALA A 46 -10.24 -5.60 6.57
N LEU A 47 -10.96 -4.66 5.94
CA LEU A 47 -12.34 -4.34 6.30
C LEU A 47 -13.29 -5.53 6.12
N GLN A 48 -13.10 -6.33 5.06
CA GLN A 48 -13.89 -7.53 4.82
C GLN A 48 -13.68 -8.57 5.93
N GLU A 49 -12.44 -8.81 6.38
CA GLU A 49 -12.17 -9.72 7.51
C GLU A 49 -12.88 -9.28 8.79
N ILE A 50 -13.04 -7.97 9.03
CA ILE A 50 -13.78 -7.48 10.20
C ILE A 50 -15.29 -7.73 10.06
N LYS A 51 -15.84 -7.71 8.84
CA LYS A 51 -17.27 -7.94 8.59
C LYS A 51 -17.69 -9.41 8.59
N GLU A 52 -16.77 -10.31 8.29
CA GLU A 52 -17.01 -11.76 8.14
C GLU A 52 -16.66 -12.58 9.40
N ASN A 53 -16.11 -11.94 10.43
CA ASN A 53 -15.89 -12.52 11.77
C ASN A 53 -16.89 -11.95 12.77
#